data_AF-A0A8J6EUD1-F1
#
_entry.id   AF-A0A8J6EUD1-F1
#
_cell.length_a   1.000
_cell.length_b   1.000
_cell.length_c   1.000
_cell.angle_alpha   90.00
_cell.angle_beta   90.00
_cell.angle_gamma   90.00
#
_symmetry.space_group_name_H-M   'P 1'
#
loop_
_entity.id
_entity.type
_entity.pdbx_description
1 polymer ?
#
loop_
_entity_poly.entity_id
_entity_poly.type
_entity_poly.pdbx_seq_one_letter_code
_entity_poly.pdbx_strand_id
1 'polypeptide(L)'
;MLDAEDIVNTPKPDEKAIMTYVSCFYHAFAGAEQAETAANRICKVLAVNQENEKLMEEYEKLASELLEWIRRTIPWLENKTPEKAMSAMQKKLEDFRDYRRVHKPPRVQEKCQLEINFNTLQTKLRLSNRPAFMPSEGKMVSDIANAWKGLEQVEKGYEEWLLLEIRRLERLEHLAEKFRQKATLHESWTRGKEELLSQRDYESASLMEIRALVRKHEAFESDLAAHQDRVEQIAAIAQELNELDYHDAAAVNSRCQAICDQWDTLGTLTQKRRDALERVEKLLETIDQLYLEFAKRAAPFNNWMDGATEDLQDMFIVHSIEEIQEIGRISVDISSSLEDQMNHLKQYEQNIISYKTNIDKLEGDHQLIQESLIFDNKHTSYSMEHIRVGWEQLLTTIARTINEVENQILTRDAKGISQEQMNEFRASFNHFDRKRNGMMDPDDFRACLISMGYDLGEVEFARIMTLVDSNNTGVVTFQAFIDFMTRETAETDTAEQVMASFKILASDKSYITIEELRRELPPEQAEYCISRMTKYMGADTVSGALDYVSFSSALYGESDL
;
A
#
# COMPACT_ATOMS: atom_id res chain seq x y z
N MET A 1 -126.43 -72.97 -52.12
CA MET A 1 -126.57 -72.95 -53.59
C MET A 1 -127.90 -72.29 -53.90
N LEU A 2 -127.94 -71.40 -54.89
CA LEU A 2 -129.19 -70.74 -55.30
C LEU A 2 -130.18 -71.80 -55.82
N ASP A 3 -131.45 -71.66 -55.47
CA ASP A 3 -132.52 -72.46 -56.03
C ASP A 3 -132.90 -71.91 -57.41
N ALA A 4 -132.95 -72.79 -58.41
CA ALA A 4 -133.17 -72.41 -59.81
C ALA A 4 -134.63 -71.97 -60.06
N GLU A 5 -135.57 -72.50 -59.28
CA GLU A 5 -137.00 -72.18 -59.43
C GLU A 5 -137.32 -70.78 -58.88
N ASP A 6 -136.67 -70.37 -57.79
CA ASP A 6 -136.85 -69.07 -57.14
C ASP A 6 -136.32 -67.89 -57.97
N ILE A 7 -135.34 -68.10 -58.84
CA ILE A 7 -134.78 -67.04 -59.70
C ILE A 7 -135.65 -66.79 -60.94
N VAL A 8 -136.25 -67.84 -61.50
CA VAL A 8 -136.99 -67.76 -62.77
C VAL A 8 -138.44 -67.36 -62.55
N ASN A 9 -139.06 -67.81 -61.46
CA ASN A 9 -140.50 -67.62 -61.22
C ASN A 9 -140.83 -66.42 -60.33
N THR A 10 -139.84 -65.83 -59.65
CA THR A 10 -140.05 -64.68 -58.76
C THR A 10 -139.73 -63.37 -59.47
N PRO A 11 -140.67 -62.39 -59.58
CA PRO A 11 -140.44 -61.15 -60.32
C PRO A 11 -139.35 -60.26 -59.72
N LYS A 12 -138.95 -60.49 -58.46
CA LYS A 12 -137.79 -59.86 -57.82
C LYS A 12 -137.08 -60.86 -56.89
N PRO A 13 -135.98 -61.49 -57.35
CA PRO A 13 -135.23 -62.47 -56.55
C PRO A 13 -134.60 -61.86 -55.29
N ASP A 14 -134.28 -62.70 -54.28
CA ASP A 14 -133.61 -62.26 -53.05
C ASP A 14 -132.19 -61.76 -53.32
N GLU A 15 -132.01 -60.46 -53.15
CA GLU A 15 -130.77 -59.72 -53.36
C GLU A 15 -129.62 -60.26 -52.50
N LYS A 16 -129.88 -60.69 -51.26
CA LYS A 16 -128.84 -61.23 -50.38
C LYS A 16 -128.35 -62.60 -50.86
N ALA A 17 -129.25 -63.45 -51.32
CA ALA A 17 -128.90 -64.77 -51.85
C ALA A 17 -128.07 -64.65 -53.13
N ILE A 18 -128.47 -63.76 -54.06
CA ILE A 18 -127.72 -63.50 -55.29
C ILE A 18 -126.36 -62.87 -55.00
N MET A 19 -126.29 -61.85 -54.13
CA MET A 19 -125.01 -61.23 -53.75
C MET A 19 -124.05 -62.23 -53.10
N THR A 20 -124.56 -63.13 -52.24
CA THR A 20 -123.73 -64.16 -51.60
C THR A 20 -123.16 -65.12 -52.64
N TYR A 21 -123.97 -65.57 -53.61
CA TYR A 21 -123.52 -66.48 -54.66
C TYR A 21 -122.54 -65.82 -55.65
N VAL A 22 -122.82 -64.58 -56.08
CA VAL A 22 -121.90 -63.78 -56.92
C VAL A 22 -120.60 -63.47 -56.17
N SER A 23 -120.66 -63.22 -54.87
CA SER A 23 -119.48 -63.06 -54.00
C SER A 23 -118.65 -64.34 -53.93
N CYS A 24 -119.27 -65.53 -53.83
CA CYS A 24 -118.55 -66.81 -53.91
C CYS A 24 -117.82 -66.99 -55.25
N PHE A 25 -118.46 -66.61 -56.37
CA PHE A 25 -117.82 -66.63 -57.69
C PHE A 25 -116.70 -65.58 -57.82
N TYR A 26 -116.88 -64.38 -57.27
CA TYR A 26 -115.83 -63.36 -57.21
C TYR A 26 -114.64 -63.87 -56.38
N HIS A 27 -114.84 -64.51 -55.23
CA HIS A 27 -113.75 -65.10 -54.46
C HIS A 27 -113.05 -66.28 -55.17
N ALA A 28 -113.78 -67.07 -55.98
CA ALA A 28 -113.21 -68.17 -56.76
C ALA A 28 -112.45 -67.72 -58.02
N PHE A 29 -112.93 -66.67 -58.71
CA PHE A 29 -112.32 -66.15 -59.95
C PHE A 29 -111.31 -65.02 -59.72
N ALA A 30 -111.44 -64.23 -58.64
CA ALA A 30 -110.49 -63.16 -58.29
C ALA A 30 -109.21 -63.68 -57.62
N GLY A 31 -108.96 -65.00 -57.61
CA GLY A 31 -107.74 -65.58 -57.05
C GLY A 31 -106.45 -64.97 -57.62
N ALA A 32 -106.44 -64.58 -58.90
CA ALA A 32 -105.31 -63.87 -59.52
C ALA A 32 -105.11 -62.44 -58.97
N GLU A 33 -106.19 -61.66 -58.82
CA GLU A 33 -106.15 -60.29 -58.28
C GLU A 33 -105.85 -60.28 -56.76
N GLN A 34 -106.34 -61.29 -56.03
CA GLN A 34 -106.02 -61.52 -54.62
C GLN A 34 -104.55 -61.93 -54.43
N ALA A 35 -104.00 -62.78 -55.32
CA ALA A 35 -102.59 -63.15 -55.31
C ALA A 35 -101.68 -61.94 -55.64
N GLU A 36 -102.05 -61.10 -56.60
CA GLU A 36 -101.35 -59.86 -56.91
C GLU A 36 -101.38 -58.87 -55.74
N THR A 37 -102.54 -58.70 -55.11
CA THR A 37 -102.69 -57.85 -53.92
C THR A 37 -101.87 -58.38 -52.74
N ALA A 38 -101.81 -59.70 -52.55
CA ALA A 38 -100.97 -60.35 -51.54
C ALA A 38 -99.47 -60.16 -51.86
N ALA A 39 -99.05 -60.35 -53.11
CA ALA A 39 -97.68 -60.11 -53.56
C ALA A 39 -97.27 -58.65 -53.33
N ASN A 40 -98.11 -57.68 -53.68
CA ASN A 40 -97.87 -56.27 -53.44
C ASN A 40 -97.73 -55.93 -51.95
N ARG A 41 -98.50 -56.59 -51.07
CA ARG A 41 -98.34 -56.46 -49.60
C ARG A 41 -97.00 -57.02 -49.13
N ILE A 42 -96.60 -58.19 -49.62
CA ILE A 42 -95.30 -58.82 -49.31
C ILE A 42 -94.15 -57.92 -49.77
N CYS A 43 -94.19 -57.42 -51.02
CA CYS A 43 -93.17 -56.53 -51.57
C CYS A 43 -92.99 -55.25 -50.74
N LYS A 44 -94.09 -54.63 -50.28
CA LYS A 44 -94.01 -53.44 -49.40
C LYS A 44 -93.34 -53.75 -48.06
N VAL A 45 -93.66 -54.90 -47.45
CA VAL A 45 -93.05 -55.32 -46.17
C VAL A 45 -91.58 -55.67 -46.35
N LEU A 46 -91.22 -56.31 -47.47
CA LEU A 46 -89.82 -56.63 -47.82
C LEU A 46 -89.00 -55.37 -48.10
N ALA A 47 -89.54 -54.38 -48.82
CA ALA A 47 -88.85 -53.12 -49.08
C ALA A 47 -88.50 -52.40 -47.76
N VAL A 48 -89.45 -52.31 -46.82
CA VAL A 48 -89.21 -51.75 -45.49
C VAL A 48 -88.17 -52.58 -44.71
N ASN A 49 -88.18 -53.90 -44.85
CA ASN A 49 -87.17 -54.74 -44.20
C ASN A 49 -85.76 -54.52 -44.77
N GLN A 50 -85.63 -54.45 -46.10
CA GLN A 50 -84.36 -54.20 -46.77
C GLN A 50 -83.79 -52.82 -46.42
N GLU A 51 -84.63 -51.79 -46.30
CA GLU A 51 -84.19 -50.47 -45.82
C GLU A 51 -83.69 -50.53 -44.37
N ASN A 52 -84.38 -51.26 -43.49
CA ASN A 52 -83.94 -51.41 -42.10
C ASN A 52 -82.63 -52.20 -42.01
N GLU A 53 -82.45 -53.25 -42.82
CA GLU A 53 -81.19 -54.01 -42.91
C GLU A 53 -80.03 -53.13 -43.38
N LYS A 54 -80.24 -52.31 -44.41
CA LYS A 54 -79.23 -51.33 -44.85
C LYS A 54 -78.85 -50.35 -43.75
N LEU A 55 -79.82 -49.80 -43.02
CA LEU A 55 -79.56 -48.90 -41.90
C LEU A 55 -78.81 -49.59 -40.74
N MET A 56 -79.09 -50.88 -40.49
CA MET A 56 -78.36 -51.69 -39.50
C MET A 56 -76.90 -51.91 -39.93
N GLU A 57 -76.66 -52.28 -41.19
CA GLU A 57 -75.32 -52.46 -41.76
C GLU A 57 -74.51 -51.16 -41.75
N GLU A 58 -75.14 -50.04 -42.14
CA GLU A 58 -74.52 -48.71 -42.11
C GLU A 58 -74.13 -48.31 -40.67
N TYR A 59 -75.00 -48.56 -39.69
CA TYR A 59 -74.67 -48.34 -38.28
C TYR A 59 -73.46 -49.17 -37.83
N GLU A 60 -73.49 -50.47 -38.10
CA GLU A 60 -72.43 -51.41 -37.71
C GLU A 60 -71.08 -51.06 -38.35
N LYS A 61 -71.09 -50.65 -39.62
CA LYS A 61 -69.90 -50.22 -40.35
C LYS A 61 -69.32 -48.94 -39.74
N LEU A 62 -70.14 -47.89 -39.60
CA LEU A 62 -69.71 -46.61 -39.01
C LEU A 62 -69.23 -46.78 -37.57
N ALA A 63 -69.91 -47.61 -36.76
CA ALA A 63 -69.50 -47.91 -35.40
C ALA A 63 -68.11 -48.57 -35.36
N SER A 64 -67.86 -49.53 -36.25
CA SER A 64 -66.59 -50.26 -36.32
C SER A 64 -65.44 -49.34 -36.72
N GLU A 65 -65.64 -48.55 -37.78
CA GLU A 65 -64.64 -47.61 -38.29
C GLU A 65 -64.29 -46.53 -37.24
N LEU A 66 -65.31 -45.98 -36.57
CA LEU A 66 -65.13 -44.98 -35.52
C LEU A 66 -64.40 -45.55 -34.31
N LEU A 67 -64.81 -46.72 -33.81
CA LEU A 67 -64.16 -47.37 -32.66
C LEU A 67 -62.73 -47.80 -32.97
N GLU A 68 -62.46 -48.27 -34.19
CA GLU A 68 -61.09 -48.59 -34.63
C GLU A 68 -60.21 -47.34 -34.71
N TRP A 69 -60.74 -46.23 -35.24
CA TRP A 69 -60.05 -44.96 -35.27
C TRP A 69 -59.74 -44.44 -33.85
N ILE A 70 -60.69 -44.48 -32.93
CA ILE A 70 -60.47 -44.11 -31.52
C ILE A 70 -59.37 -44.98 -30.91
N ARG A 71 -59.44 -46.30 -31.07
CA ARG A 71 -58.44 -47.25 -30.53
C ARG A 71 -57.03 -47.02 -31.07
N ARG A 72 -56.89 -46.58 -32.33
CA ARG A 72 -55.59 -46.22 -32.92
C ARG A 72 -55.08 -44.85 -32.49
N THR A 73 -55.98 -43.92 -32.21
CA THR A 73 -55.64 -42.53 -31.90
C THR A 73 -55.23 -42.34 -30.45
N ILE A 74 -55.84 -43.07 -29.51
CA ILE A 74 -55.53 -42.99 -28.07
C ILE A 74 -54.02 -43.20 -27.80
N PRO A 75 -53.35 -44.27 -28.29
CA PRO A 75 -51.93 -44.47 -28.01
C PRO A 75 -51.02 -43.36 -28.55
N TRP A 76 -51.40 -42.72 -29.66
CA TRP A 76 -50.64 -41.59 -30.21
C TRP A 76 -50.74 -40.36 -29.29
N LEU A 77 -51.91 -40.09 -28.72
CA LEU A 77 -52.12 -38.99 -27.77
C LEU A 77 -51.59 -39.31 -26.35
N GLU A 78 -51.50 -40.58 -25.98
CA GLU A 78 -50.89 -41.00 -24.71
C GLU A 78 -49.36 -40.94 -24.75
N ASN A 79 -48.76 -40.89 -25.94
CA ASN A 79 -47.32 -40.82 -26.12
C ASN A 79 -46.75 -39.44 -25.72
N LYS A 80 -46.42 -39.30 -24.44
CA LYS A 80 -45.86 -38.08 -23.83
C LYS A 80 -44.33 -38.09 -23.77
N THR A 81 -43.66 -38.50 -24.85
CA THR A 81 -42.20 -38.46 -24.92
C THR A 81 -41.70 -37.02 -25.10
N PRO A 82 -40.90 -36.48 -24.15
CA PRO A 82 -40.33 -35.15 -24.30
C PRO A 82 -39.26 -35.16 -25.40
N GLU A 83 -39.26 -34.13 -26.24
CA GLU A 83 -38.18 -33.90 -27.20
C GLU A 83 -37.20 -32.87 -26.65
N LYS A 84 -35.92 -33.03 -27.00
CA LYS A 84 -34.86 -32.14 -26.52
C LYS A 84 -34.85 -30.76 -27.20
N ALA A 85 -35.35 -30.67 -28.42
CA ALA A 85 -35.32 -29.45 -29.22
C ALA A 85 -36.69 -28.77 -29.24
N MET A 86 -36.72 -27.46 -29.02
CA MET A 86 -37.94 -26.66 -29.10
C MET A 86 -38.63 -26.81 -30.47
N SER A 87 -37.86 -26.84 -31.56
CA SER A 87 -38.38 -27.05 -32.92
C SER A 87 -39.10 -28.38 -33.09
N ALA A 88 -38.64 -29.45 -32.42
CA ALA A 88 -39.29 -30.75 -32.46
C ALA A 88 -40.62 -30.74 -31.68
N MET A 89 -40.68 -30.05 -30.54
CA MET A 89 -41.94 -29.86 -29.80
C MET A 89 -42.94 -28.97 -30.54
N GLN A 90 -42.47 -27.91 -31.22
CA GLN A 90 -43.32 -27.08 -32.09
C GLN A 90 -43.92 -27.89 -33.24
N LYS A 91 -43.15 -28.82 -33.81
CA LYS A 91 -43.67 -29.74 -34.82
C LYS A 91 -44.78 -30.65 -34.26
N LYS A 92 -44.59 -31.23 -33.07
CA LYS A 92 -45.65 -32.01 -32.38
C LYS A 92 -46.92 -31.19 -32.12
N LEU A 93 -46.78 -29.90 -31.80
CA LEU A 93 -47.92 -28.99 -31.65
C LEU A 93 -48.64 -28.76 -32.99
N GLU A 94 -47.91 -28.61 -34.08
CA GLU A 94 -48.50 -28.44 -35.42
C GLU A 94 -49.22 -29.72 -35.87
N ASP A 95 -48.62 -30.89 -35.68
CA ASP A 95 -49.26 -32.18 -35.95
C ASP A 95 -50.58 -32.33 -35.14
N PHE A 96 -50.60 -31.86 -33.89
CA PHE A 96 -51.81 -31.83 -33.05
C PHE A 96 -52.86 -30.83 -33.53
N ARG A 97 -52.45 -29.65 -34.04
CA ARG A 97 -53.35 -28.67 -34.65
C ARG A 97 -53.98 -29.22 -35.93
N ASP A 98 -53.19 -29.87 -36.77
CA ASP A 98 -53.67 -30.53 -37.99
C ASP A 98 -54.66 -31.65 -37.65
N TYR A 99 -54.35 -32.46 -36.63
CA TYR A 99 -55.30 -33.43 -36.08
C TYR A 99 -56.64 -32.79 -35.68
N ARG A 100 -56.62 -31.70 -34.89
CA ARG A 100 -57.84 -31.00 -34.44
C ARG A 100 -58.60 -30.30 -35.56
N ARG A 101 -57.90 -29.81 -36.59
CA ARG A 101 -58.47 -28.98 -37.66
C ARG A 101 -59.01 -29.80 -38.83
N VAL A 102 -58.32 -30.89 -39.19
CA VAL A 102 -58.60 -31.66 -40.41
C VAL A 102 -59.13 -33.05 -40.08
N HIS A 103 -58.49 -33.76 -39.15
CA HIS A 103 -58.77 -35.19 -38.93
C HIS A 103 -59.92 -35.46 -37.95
N LYS A 104 -60.06 -34.67 -36.88
CA LYS A 104 -61.12 -34.84 -35.86
C LYS A 104 -62.52 -34.39 -36.32
N PRO A 105 -62.72 -33.24 -37.00
CA PRO A 105 -64.05 -32.76 -37.37
C PRO A 105 -64.94 -33.76 -38.13
N PRO A 106 -64.46 -34.50 -39.16
CA PRO A 106 -65.30 -35.49 -39.84
C PRO A 106 -65.73 -36.63 -38.90
N ARG A 107 -64.89 -37.02 -37.93
CA ARG A 107 -65.22 -38.08 -36.95
C ARG A 107 -66.29 -37.64 -35.96
N VAL A 108 -66.35 -36.35 -35.62
CA VAL A 108 -67.45 -35.78 -34.84
C VAL A 108 -68.77 -35.89 -35.60
N GLN A 109 -68.74 -35.60 -36.91
CA GLN A 109 -69.91 -35.73 -37.77
C GLN A 109 -70.35 -37.18 -37.90
N GLU A 110 -69.42 -38.13 -38.06
CA GLU A 110 -69.72 -39.58 -38.09
C GLU A 110 -70.36 -40.06 -36.79
N LYS A 111 -69.87 -39.61 -35.62
CA LYS A 111 -70.50 -39.91 -34.32
C LYS A 111 -71.95 -39.42 -34.26
N CYS A 112 -72.19 -38.17 -34.68
CA CYS A 112 -73.53 -37.59 -34.72
C CYS A 112 -74.45 -38.37 -35.69
N GLN A 113 -73.93 -38.71 -36.88
CA GLN A 113 -74.67 -39.50 -37.87
C GLN A 113 -75.02 -40.90 -37.36
N LEU A 114 -74.13 -41.53 -36.60
CA LEU A 114 -74.37 -42.83 -35.98
C LEU A 114 -75.51 -42.78 -34.95
N GLU A 115 -75.55 -41.74 -34.11
CA GLU A 115 -76.66 -41.51 -33.17
C GLU A 115 -77.99 -41.25 -33.91
N ILE A 116 -77.96 -40.48 -35.01
CA ILE A 116 -79.13 -40.24 -35.86
C ILE A 116 -79.63 -41.53 -36.50
N ASN A 117 -78.74 -42.34 -37.07
CA ASN A 117 -79.08 -43.62 -37.69
C ASN A 117 -79.73 -44.57 -36.68
N PHE A 118 -79.16 -44.66 -35.48
CA PHE A 118 -79.71 -45.47 -34.40
C PHE A 118 -81.11 -45.02 -33.98
N ASN A 119 -81.30 -43.72 -33.70
CA ASN A 119 -82.59 -43.18 -33.27
C ASN A 119 -83.69 -43.32 -34.35
N THR A 120 -83.32 -43.13 -35.61
CA THR A 120 -84.20 -43.30 -36.77
C THR A 120 -84.63 -44.76 -36.91
N LEU A 121 -83.67 -45.69 -36.84
CA LEU A 121 -83.92 -47.13 -36.92
C LEU A 121 -84.81 -47.61 -35.76
N GLN A 122 -84.51 -47.18 -34.52
CA GLN A 122 -85.30 -47.53 -33.34
C GLN A 122 -86.76 -47.07 -33.47
N THR A 123 -86.97 -45.86 -34.01
CA THR A 123 -88.31 -45.32 -34.26
C THR A 123 -89.03 -46.06 -35.39
N LYS A 124 -88.35 -46.37 -36.50
CA LYS A 124 -88.91 -47.15 -37.63
C LYS A 124 -89.36 -48.54 -37.17
N LEU A 125 -88.55 -49.22 -36.37
CA LEU A 125 -88.85 -50.56 -35.84
C LEU A 125 -90.03 -50.53 -34.85
N ARG A 126 -90.08 -49.52 -33.97
CA ARG A 126 -91.19 -49.31 -33.02
C ARG A 126 -92.52 -49.08 -33.74
N LEU A 127 -92.56 -48.19 -34.74
CA LEU A 127 -93.78 -47.90 -35.50
C LEU A 127 -94.28 -49.11 -36.29
N SER A 128 -93.37 -50.01 -36.66
CA SER A 128 -93.68 -51.25 -37.40
C SER A 128 -94.00 -52.45 -36.48
N ASN A 129 -94.08 -52.24 -35.15
CA ASN A 129 -94.23 -53.30 -34.14
C ASN A 129 -93.19 -54.43 -34.28
N ARG A 130 -91.94 -54.09 -34.63
CA ARG A 130 -90.82 -55.03 -34.75
C ARG A 130 -89.91 -54.95 -33.53
N PRO A 131 -89.14 -56.02 -33.22
CA PRO A 131 -88.14 -55.98 -32.16
C PRO A 131 -87.15 -54.83 -32.34
N ALA A 132 -86.70 -54.26 -31.22
CA ALA A 132 -85.71 -53.20 -31.21
C ALA A 132 -84.37 -53.69 -31.74
N PHE A 133 -83.67 -52.84 -32.49
CA PHE A 133 -82.31 -53.14 -32.93
C PHE A 133 -81.36 -53.09 -31.72
N MET A 134 -80.55 -54.14 -31.58
CA MET A 134 -79.45 -54.22 -30.62
C MET A 134 -78.17 -54.46 -31.41
N PRO A 135 -77.23 -53.49 -31.42
CA PRO A 135 -75.93 -53.66 -32.06
C PRO A 135 -75.11 -54.80 -31.44
N SER A 136 -74.07 -55.21 -32.16
CA SER A 136 -73.07 -56.16 -31.67
C SER A 136 -72.42 -55.71 -30.35
N GLU A 137 -71.96 -56.65 -29.53
CA GLU A 137 -71.34 -56.38 -28.23
C GLU A 137 -70.18 -55.37 -28.34
N GLY A 138 -70.17 -54.36 -27.46
CA GLY A 138 -69.17 -53.29 -27.46
C GLY A 138 -69.34 -52.21 -28.53
N LYS A 139 -70.41 -52.28 -29.34
CA LYS A 139 -70.79 -51.26 -30.33
C LYS A 139 -72.09 -50.54 -29.99
N MET A 140 -72.54 -50.60 -28.73
CA MET A 140 -73.70 -49.81 -28.34
C MET A 140 -73.37 -48.32 -28.39
N VAL A 141 -74.38 -47.48 -28.61
CA VAL A 141 -74.23 -46.01 -28.59
C VAL A 141 -73.61 -45.54 -27.28
N SER A 142 -73.93 -46.18 -26.15
CA SER A 142 -73.32 -45.91 -24.84
C SER A 142 -71.81 -46.20 -24.80
N ASP A 143 -71.38 -47.30 -25.41
CA ASP A 143 -69.97 -47.71 -25.42
C ASP A 143 -69.15 -46.77 -26.31
N ILE A 144 -69.72 -46.36 -27.45
CA ILE A 144 -69.12 -45.37 -28.35
C ILE A 144 -69.02 -44.01 -27.65
N ALA A 145 -70.06 -43.59 -26.92
CA ALA A 145 -70.03 -42.37 -26.13
C ALA A 145 -68.95 -42.41 -25.03
N ASN A 146 -68.78 -43.56 -24.36
CA ASN A 146 -67.73 -43.77 -23.36
C ASN A 146 -66.33 -43.75 -24.00
N ALA A 147 -66.13 -44.44 -25.12
CA ALA A 147 -64.87 -44.45 -25.86
C ALA A 147 -64.50 -43.04 -26.35
N TRP A 148 -65.48 -42.29 -26.85
CA TRP A 148 -65.31 -40.90 -27.26
C TRP A 148 -64.94 -39.99 -26.09
N LYS A 149 -65.60 -40.16 -24.92
CA LYS A 149 -65.25 -39.43 -23.70
C LYS A 149 -63.82 -39.73 -23.23
N GLY A 150 -63.38 -40.99 -23.35
CA GLY A 150 -62.00 -41.39 -23.09
C GLY A 150 -61.01 -40.68 -24.01
N LEU A 151 -61.29 -40.63 -25.32
CA LEU A 151 -60.49 -39.87 -26.28
C LEU A 151 -60.38 -38.39 -25.91
N GLU A 152 -61.50 -37.73 -25.60
CA GLU A 152 -61.51 -36.31 -25.20
C GLU A 152 -60.67 -36.04 -23.93
N GLN A 153 -60.67 -36.98 -22.98
CA GLN A 153 -59.86 -36.87 -21.77
C GLN A 153 -58.36 -36.97 -22.08
N VAL A 154 -57.97 -37.92 -22.92
CA VAL A 154 -56.57 -38.08 -23.34
C VAL A 154 -56.11 -36.87 -24.16
N GLU A 155 -56.93 -36.38 -25.09
CA GLU A 155 -56.66 -35.17 -25.87
C GLU A 155 -56.39 -33.95 -24.98
N LYS A 156 -57.24 -33.72 -23.98
CA LYS A 156 -57.05 -32.63 -23.02
C LYS A 156 -55.72 -32.78 -22.27
N GLY A 157 -55.42 -34.00 -21.80
CA GLY A 157 -54.18 -34.28 -21.09
C GLY A 157 -52.92 -34.19 -21.98
N TYR A 158 -53.04 -34.40 -23.29
CA TYR A 158 -51.95 -34.23 -24.25
C TYR A 158 -51.73 -32.75 -24.60
N GLU A 159 -52.81 -31.99 -24.79
CA GLU A 159 -52.74 -30.54 -25.01
C GLU A 159 -52.11 -29.81 -23.82
N GLU A 160 -52.54 -30.13 -22.60
CA GLU A 160 -51.96 -29.56 -21.38
C GLU A 160 -50.46 -29.91 -21.25
N TRP A 161 -50.08 -31.15 -21.54
CA TRP A 161 -48.69 -31.59 -21.52
C TRP A 161 -47.83 -30.87 -22.57
N LEU A 162 -48.28 -30.79 -23.82
CA LEU A 162 -47.58 -30.08 -24.90
C LEU A 162 -47.32 -28.61 -24.53
N LEU A 163 -48.33 -27.92 -24.01
CA LEU A 163 -48.22 -26.51 -23.64
C LEU A 163 -47.30 -26.28 -22.43
N LEU A 164 -47.28 -27.21 -21.47
CA LEU A 164 -46.34 -27.14 -20.34
C LEU A 164 -44.90 -27.39 -20.80
N GLU A 165 -44.70 -28.38 -21.66
CA GLU A 165 -43.37 -28.75 -22.15
C GLU A 165 -42.77 -27.66 -23.06
N ILE A 166 -43.57 -27.03 -23.93
CA ILE A 166 -43.12 -25.89 -24.74
C ILE A 166 -42.72 -24.71 -23.84
N ARG A 167 -43.53 -24.36 -22.83
CA ARG A 167 -43.17 -23.29 -21.88
C ARG A 167 -41.91 -23.62 -21.08
N ARG A 168 -41.70 -24.88 -20.72
CA ARG A 168 -40.48 -25.36 -20.05
C ARG A 168 -39.26 -25.17 -20.94
N LEU A 169 -39.34 -25.58 -22.21
CA LEU A 169 -38.26 -25.43 -23.18
C LEU A 169 -37.96 -23.96 -23.50
N GLU A 170 -38.98 -23.11 -23.64
CA GLU A 170 -38.81 -21.66 -23.80
C GLU A 170 -38.06 -21.03 -22.63
N ARG A 171 -38.42 -21.41 -21.40
CA ARG A 171 -37.73 -20.96 -20.19
C ARG A 171 -36.27 -21.45 -20.18
N LEU A 172 -36.04 -22.71 -20.53
CA LEU A 172 -34.69 -23.28 -20.62
C LEU A 172 -33.80 -22.54 -21.62
N GLU A 173 -34.30 -22.28 -22.84
CA GLU A 173 -33.53 -21.54 -23.86
C GLU A 173 -33.22 -20.11 -23.38
N HIS A 174 -34.20 -19.43 -22.79
CA HIS A 174 -34.01 -18.09 -22.26
C HIS A 174 -32.97 -18.05 -21.12
N LEU A 175 -33.05 -18.97 -20.16
CA LEU A 175 -32.10 -19.07 -19.05
C LEU A 175 -30.70 -19.45 -19.54
N ALA A 176 -30.58 -20.40 -20.48
CA ALA A 176 -29.30 -20.82 -21.02
C ALA A 176 -28.59 -19.68 -21.77
N GLU A 177 -29.33 -18.90 -22.55
CA GLU A 177 -28.77 -17.72 -23.23
C GLU A 177 -28.38 -16.63 -22.22
N LYS A 178 -29.22 -16.37 -21.20
CA LYS A 178 -28.91 -15.42 -20.12
C LYS A 178 -27.67 -15.83 -19.33
N PHE A 179 -27.51 -17.12 -19.03
CA PHE A 179 -26.32 -17.68 -18.41
C PHE A 179 -25.09 -17.44 -19.29
N ARG A 180 -25.16 -17.79 -20.57
CA ARG A 180 -24.06 -17.63 -21.53
C ARG A 180 -23.59 -16.18 -21.61
N GLN A 181 -24.50 -15.22 -21.71
CA GLN A 181 -24.18 -13.80 -21.76
C GLN A 181 -23.53 -13.31 -20.46
N LYS A 182 -24.13 -13.61 -19.31
CA LYS A 182 -23.61 -13.18 -18.00
C LYS A 182 -22.25 -13.80 -17.69
N ALA A 183 -22.08 -15.10 -17.94
CA ALA A 183 -20.82 -15.81 -17.75
C ALA A 183 -19.71 -15.23 -18.62
N THR A 184 -19.96 -15.04 -19.92
CA THR A 184 -18.96 -14.48 -20.84
C THR A 184 -18.56 -13.06 -20.46
N LEU A 185 -19.52 -12.24 -20.03
CA LEU A 185 -19.23 -10.88 -19.54
C LEU A 185 -18.39 -10.92 -18.26
N HIS A 186 -18.69 -11.83 -17.33
CA HIS A 186 -17.90 -11.99 -16.11
C HIS A 186 -16.46 -12.43 -16.42
N GLU A 187 -16.28 -13.47 -17.24
CA GLU A 187 -14.96 -13.95 -17.67
C GLU A 187 -14.14 -12.88 -18.43
N SER A 188 -14.81 -12.02 -19.20
CA SER A 188 -14.14 -10.90 -19.86
C SER A 188 -13.60 -9.87 -18.86
N TRP A 189 -14.29 -9.68 -17.75
CA TRP A 189 -13.90 -8.75 -16.68
C TRP A 189 -12.84 -9.35 -15.75
N THR A 190 -12.87 -10.66 -15.47
CA THR A 190 -11.85 -11.33 -14.62
C THR A 190 -10.49 -11.46 -15.32
N ARG A 191 -10.47 -11.43 -16.65
CA ARG A 191 -9.26 -11.59 -17.46
C ARG A 191 -8.15 -10.60 -17.06
N GLY A 192 -6.99 -11.14 -16.68
CA GLY A 192 -5.82 -10.35 -16.28
C GLY A 192 -5.86 -9.78 -14.86
N LYS A 193 -6.99 -9.88 -14.14
CA LYS A 193 -7.10 -9.38 -12.76
C LYS A 193 -6.26 -10.20 -11.78
N GLU A 194 -6.20 -11.52 -11.95
CA GLU A 194 -5.34 -12.38 -11.12
C GLU A 194 -3.85 -12.03 -11.27
N GLU A 195 -3.42 -11.74 -12.50
CA GLU A 195 -2.04 -11.34 -12.78
C GLU A 195 -1.73 -9.97 -12.16
N LEU A 196 -2.64 -9.00 -12.29
CA LEU A 196 -2.53 -7.69 -11.64
C LEU A 196 -2.42 -7.84 -10.11
N LEU A 197 -3.24 -8.69 -9.49
CA LEU A 197 -3.22 -8.91 -8.04
C LEU A 197 -1.95 -9.64 -7.57
N SER A 198 -1.33 -10.44 -8.44
CA SER A 198 -0.12 -11.19 -8.12
C SER A 198 1.17 -10.40 -8.30
N GLN A 199 1.10 -9.20 -8.89
CA GLN A 199 2.26 -8.32 -9.03
C GLN A 199 2.80 -7.88 -7.67
N ARG A 200 4.12 -7.68 -7.61
CA ARG A 200 4.85 -7.23 -6.41
C ARG A 200 5.45 -5.83 -6.58
N ASP A 201 4.75 -4.98 -7.31
CA ASP A 201 5.05 -3.57 -7.54
C ASP A 201 5.24 -2.75 -6.25
N TYR A 202 4.65 -3.20 -5.14
CA TYR A 202 4.79 -2.57 -3.83
C TYR A 202 6.16 -2.76 -3.17
N GLU A 203 6.95 -3.78 -3.56
CA GLU A 203 8.25 -4.05 -2.91
C GLU A 203 9.31 -2.98 -3.22
N SER A 204 9.24 -2.34 -4.39
CA SER A 204 10.17 -1.29 -4.82
C SER A 204 9.57 0.13 -4.79
N ALA A 205 8.37 0.29 -4.24
CA ALA A 205 7.64 1.55 -4.25
C ALA A 205 8.12 2.52 -3.16
N SER A 206 8.11 3.82 -3.45
CA SER A 206 8.27 4.87 -2.45
C SER A 206 6.99 5.05 -1.61
N LEU A 207 7.09 5.77 -0.47
CA LEU A 207 5.94 6.03 0.41
C LEU A 207 4.76 6.72 -0.31
N MET A 208 5.04 7.59 -1.28
CA MET A 208 3.97 8.24 -2.04
C MET A 208 3.33 7.30 -3.06
N GLU A 209 4.14 6.44 -3.69
CA GLU A 209 3.68 5.45 -4.65
C GLU A 209 2.85 4.34 -3.98
N ILE A 210 3.29 3.83 -2.81
CA ILE A 210 2.53 2.82 -2.06
C ILE A 210 1.16 3.36 -1.63
N ARG A 211 1.08 4.61 -1.13
CA ARG A 211 -0.19 5.29 -0.80
C ARG A 211 -1.10 5.47 -2.01
N ALA A 212 -0.53 5.64 -3.21
CA ALA A 212 -1.30 5.68 -4.44
C ALA A 212 -1.79 4.28 -4.85
N LEU A 213 -0.96 3.24 -4.65
CA LEU A 213 -1.34 1.83 -4.89
C LEU A 213 -2.44 1.36 -3.95
N VAL A 214 -2.38 1.69 -2.65
CA VAL A 214 -3.43 1.39 -1.67
C VAL A 214 -4.77 1.98 -2.11
N ARG A 215 -4.82 3.27 -2.47
CA ARG A 215 -6.05 3.91 -2.98
C ARG A 215 -6.57 3.28 -4.27
N LYS A 216 -5.69 2.88 -5.19
CA LYS A 216 -6.08 2.14 -6.40
C LYS A 216 -6.65 0.76 -6.05
N HIS A 217 -6.09 0.10 -5.05
CA HIS A 217 -6.55 -1.21 -4.56
C HIS A 217 -7.92 -1.10 -3.88
N GLU A 218 -8.18 -0.06 -3.09
CA GLU A 218 -9.50 0.21 -2.52
C GLU A 218 -10.57 0.42 -3.62
N ALA A 219 -10.22 1.16 -4.69
CA ALA A 219 -11.11 1.33 -5.83
C ALA A 219 -11.39 -0.01 -6.55
N PHE A 220 -10.39 -0.88 -6.67
CA PHE A 220 -10.55 -2.23 -7.20
C PHE A 220 -11.46 -3.09 -6.32
N GLU A 221 -11.35 -3.00 -5.00
CA GLU A 221 -12.19 -3.77 -4.06
C GLU A 221 -13.65 -3.32 -4.09
N SER A 222 -13.89 -2.02 -4.28
CA SER A 222 -15.24 -1.49 -4.52
C SER A 222 -15.84 -2.03 -5.82
N ASP A 223 -15.05 -2.05 -6.91
CA ASP A 223 -15.45 -2.68 -8.19
C ASP A 223 -15.71 -4.19 -8.02
N LEU A 224 -14.85 -4.89 -7.28
CA LEU A 224 -15.00 -6.31 -6.95
C LEU A 224 -16.32 -6.54 -6.19
N ALA A 225 -16.62 -5.75 -5.16
CA ALA A 225 -17.86 -5.87 -4.40
C ALA A 225 -19.12 -5.66 -5.27
N ALA A 226 -19.08 -4.71 -6.22
CA ALA A 226 -20.19 -4.48 -7.16
C ALA A 226 -20.46 -5.66 -8.11
N HIS A 227 -19.45 -6.51 -8.33
CA HIS A 227 -19.55 -7.69 -9.19
C HIS A 227 -20.05 -8.96 -8.47
N GLN A 228 -20.17 -8.93 -7.14
CA GLN A 228 -20.66 -10.04 -6.32
C GLN A 228 -22.06 -10.53 -6.75
N ASP A 229 -23.02 -9.60 -6.86
CA ASP A 229 -24.41 -9.91 -7.28
C ASP A 229 -24.46 -10.59 -8.67
N ARG A 230 -23.50 -10.28 -9.55
CA ARG A 230 -23.43 -10.94 -10.87
C ARG A 230 -23.06 -12.41 -10.75
N VAL A 231 -22.12 -12.76 -9.88
CA VAL A 231 -21.70 -14.16 -9.64
C VAL A 231 -22.83 -14.94 -9.01
N GLU A 232 -23.52 -14.36 -8.02
CA GLU A 232 -24.69 -14.97 -7.38
C GLU A 232 -25.82 -15.23 -8.38
N GLN A 233 -26.09 -14.29 -9.29
CA GLN A 233 -27.07 -14.50 -10.37
C GLN A 233 -26.64 -15.58 -11.36
N ILE A 234 -25.35 -15.71 -11.69
CA ILE A 234 -24.85 -16.77 -12.57
C ILE A 234 -25.09 -18.14 -11.91
N ALA A 235 -24.76 -18.27 -10.62
CA ALA A 235 -24.97 -19.49 -9.85
C ALA A 235 -26.47 -19.84 -9.72
N ALA A 236 -27.33 -18.85 -9.42
CA ALA A 236 -28.77 -19.06 -9.32
C ALA A 236 -29.38 -19.53 -10.66
N ILE A 237 -28.97 -18.94 -11.79
CA ILE A 237 -29.44 -19.37 -13.11
C ILE A 237 -28.95 -20.79 -13.44
N ALA A 238 -27.71 -21.12 -13.10
CA ALA A 238 -27.17 -22.47 -13.29
C ALA A 238 -27.95 -23.51 -12.48
N GLN A 239 -28.30 -23.19 -11.23
CA GLN A 239 -29.14 -24.04 -10.39
C GLN A 239 -30.54 -24.22 -10.99
N GLU A 240 -31.19 -23.14 -11.44
CA GLU A 240 -32.51 -23.21 -12.08
C GLU A 240 -32.49 -24.05 -13.37
N LEU A 241 -31.42 -23.97 -14.16
CA LEU A 241 -31.20 -24.83 -15.32
C LEU A 241 -31.07 -26.31 -14.95
N ASN A 242 -30.46 -26.64 -13.81
CA ASN A 242 -30.39 -28.00 -13.30
C ASN A 242 -31.76 -28.52 -12.84
N GLU A 243 -32.52 -27.70 -12.11
CA GLU A 243 -33.86 -28.06 -11.63
C GLU A 243 -34.84 -28.35 -12.78
N LEU A 244 -34.58 -27.76 -13.95
CA LEU A 244 -35.34 -27.98 -15.18
C LEU A 244 -34.74 -29.08 -16.08
N ASP A 245 -33.81 -29.90 -15.61
CA ASP A 245 -33.18 -30.98 -16.37
C ASP A 245 -32.64 -30.53 -17.75
N TYR A 246 -31.91 -29.42 -17.77
CA TYR A 246 -31.30 -28.91 -19.00
C TYR A 246 -30.33 -29.93 -19.62
N HIS A 247 -30.39 -30.12 -20.94
CA HIS A 247 -29.62 -31.15 -21.64
C HIS A 247 -28.10 -30.99 -21.51
N ASP A 248 -27.62 -29.75 -21.38
CA ASP A 248 -26.19 -29.41 -21.24
C ASP A 248 -25.88 -28.85 -19.84
N ALA A 249 -26.64 -29.28 -18.83
CA ALA A 249 -26.46 -28.92 -17.43
C ALA A 249 -25.02 -29.18 -16.94
N ALA A 250 -24.39 -30.26 -17.39
CA ALA A 250 -23.02 -30.60 -17.01
C ALA A 250 -21.99 -29.53 -17.43
N ALA A 251 -22.09 -29.01 -18.66
CA ALA A 251 -21.19 -27.95 -19.11
C ALA A 251 -21.47 -26.62 -18.40
N VAL A 252 -22.74 -26.28 -18.18
CA VAL A 252 -23.16 -25.10 -17.41
C VAL A 252 -22.59 -25.16 -15.99
N ASN A 253 -22.71 -26.29 -15.31
CA ASN A 253 -22.19 -26.47 -13.95
C ASN A 253 -20.67 -26.41 -13.89
N SER A 254 -19.98 -27.08 -14.83
CA SER A 254 -18.52 -27.01 -14.89
C SER A 254 -18.03 -25.57 -15.10
N ARG A 255 -18.71 -24.81 -15.95
CA ARG A 255 -18.38 -23.39 -16.20
C ARG A 255 -18.71 -22.51 -15.00
N CYS A 256 -19.86 -22.72 -14.37
CA CYS A 256 -20.26 -21.99 -13.17
C CYS A 256 -19.27 -22.24 -12.01
N GLN A 257 -18.87 -23.50 -11.82
CA GLN A 257 -17.89 -23.87 -10.80
C GLN A 257 -16.54 -23.18 -11.04
N ALA A 258 -16.05 -23.19 -12.29
CA ALA A 258 -14.81 -22.50 -12.64
C ALA A 258 -14.88 -20.99 -12.35
N ILE A 259 -16.04 -20.36 -12.60
CA ILE A 259 -16.27 -18.95 -12.27
C ILE A 259 -16.25 -18.72 -10.74
N CYS A 260 -16.92 -19.58 -9.97
CA CYS A 260 -16.93 -19.49 -8.50
C CYS A 260 -15.52 -19.71 -7.91
N ASP A 261 -14.79 -20.72 -8.38
CA ASP A 261 -13.43 -21.02 -7.92
C ASP A 261 -12.47 -19.85 -8.25
N GLN A 262 -12.60 -19.26 -9.44
CA GLN A 262 -11.85 -18.06 -9.82
C GLN A 262 -12.24 -16.87 -8.94
N TRP A 263 -13.52 -16.69 -8.62
CA TRP A 263 -14.01 -15.61 -7.77
C TRP A 263 -13.45 -15.71 -6.35
N ASP A 264 -13.49 -16.90 -5.75
CA ASP A 264 -12.92 -17.16 -4.43
C ASP A 264 -11.41 -16.90 -4.44
N THR A 265 -10.72 -17.36 -5.50
CA THR A 265 -9.28 -17.11 -5.68
C THR A 265 -8.99 -15.61 -5.76
N LEU A 266 -9.74 -14.85 -6.58
CA LEU A 266 -9.62 -13.40 -6.67
C LEU A 266 -9.82 -12.74 -5.30
N GLY A 267 -10.87 -13.10 -4.57
CA GLY A 267 -11.11 -12.59 -3.23
C GLY A 267 -9.94 -12.83 -2.26
N THR A 268 -9.37 -14.04 -2.27
CA THR A 268 -8.21 -14.35 -1.43
C THR A 268 -6.94 -13.59 -1.85
N LEU A 269 -6.70 -13.42 -3.16
CA LEU A 269 -5.56 -12.67 -3.68
C LEU A 269 -5.69 -11.18 -3.37
N THR A 270 -6.89 -10.63 -3.48
CA THR A 270 -7.19 -9.24 -3.12
C THR A 270 -6.90 -8.96 -1.66
N GLN A 271 -7.32 -9.83 -0.74
CA GLN A 271 -6.99 -9.69 0.68
C GLN A 271 -5.49 -9.83 0.96
N LYS A 272 -4.83 -10.85 0.38
CA LYS A 272 -3.37 -11.01 0.51
C LYS A 272 -2.60 -9.78 0.02
N ARG A 273 -3.05 -9.18 -1.09
CA ARG A 273 -2.43 -7.96 -1.64
C ARG A 273 -2.68 -6.76 -0.73
N ARG A 274 -3.90 -6.57 -0.20
CA ARG A 274 -4.19 -5.55 0.82
C ARG A 274 -3.23 -5.67 1.99
N ASP A 275 -3.15 -6.84 2.61
CA ASP A 275 -2.29 -7.07 3.78
C ASP A 275 -0.81 -6.78 3.50
N ALA A 276 -0.36 -7.06 2.27
CA ALA A 276 1.00 -6.76 1.84
C ALA A 276 1.23 -5.26 1.64
N LEU A 277 0.28 -4.57 0.98
CA LEU A 277 0.33 -3.12 0.75
C LEU A 277 0.33 -2.36 2.09
N GLU A 278 -0.60 -2.68 2.99
CA GLU A 278 -0.71 -2.04 4.31
C GLU A 278 0.54 -2.28 5.17
N ARG A 279 1.14 -3.48 5.09
CA ARG A 279 2.39 -3.79 5.79
C ARG A 279 3.54 -2.94 5.29
N VAL A 280 3.72 -2.85 3.96
CA VAL A 280 4.82 -2.06 3.38
C VAL A 280 4.59 -0.56 3.59
N GLU A 281 3.36 -0.08 3.48
CA GLU A 281 3.02 1.31 3.82
C GLU A 281 3.41 1.63 5.26
N LYS A 282 3.00 0.80 6.23
CA LYS A 282 3.35 1.00 7.64
C LYS A 282 4.86 0.97 7.90
N LEU A 283 5.59 0.10 7.21
CA LEU A 283 7.06 0.05 7.30
C LEU A 283 7.66 1.36 6.79
N LEU A 284 7.27 1.82 5.59
CA LEU A 284 7.78 3.06 5.00
C LEU A 284 7.40 4.30 5.81
N GLU A 285 6.21 4.33 6.44
CA GLU A 285 5.82 5.40 7.36
C GLU A 285 6.70 5.44 8.61
N THR A 286 7.01 4.27 9.18
CA THR A 286 7.89 4.18 10.36
C THR A 286 9.30 4.68 10.02
N ILE A 287 9.80 4.31 8.83
CA ILE A 287 11.11 4.75 8.32
C ILE A 287 11.14 6.27 8.13
N ASP A 288 10.13 6.83 7.46
CA ASP A 288 10.04 8.27 7.21
C ASP A 288 9.96 9.06 8.53
N GLN A 289 9.24 8.55 9.53
CA GLN A 289 9.16 9.15 10.86
C GLN A 289 10.51 9.16 11.57
N LEU A 290 11.26 8.04 11.54
CA LEU A 290 12.61 7.98 12.12
C LEU A 290 13.56 8.95 11.42
N TYR A 291 13.48 9.06 10.09
CA TYR A 291 14.28 10.02 9.34
C TYR A 291 13.97 11.46 9.69
N LEU A 292 12.70 11.79 9.87
CA LEU A 292 12.26 13.12 10.27
C LEU A 292 12.73 13.46 11.69
N GLU A 293 12.65 12.51 12.63
CA GLU A 293 13.14 12.71 14.00
C GLU A 293 14.65 12.93 14.03
N PHE A 294 15.43 12.12 13.30
CA PHE A 294 16.87 12.32 13.16
C PHE A 294 17.16 13.72 12.57
N ALA A 295 16.53 14.09 11.45
CA ALA A 295 16.75 15.37 10.79
C ALA A 295 16.40 16.57 11.70
N LYS A 296 15.28 16.49 12.43
CA LYS A 296 14.82 17.52 13.37
C LYS A 296 15.80 17.77 14.51
N ARG A 297 16.57 16.76 14.90
CA ARG A 297 17.57 16.84 15.99
C ARG A 297 18.95 17.20 15.46
N ALA A 298 19.32 16.67 14.30
CA ALA A 298 20.60 16.89 13.66
C ALA A 298 20.78 18.36 13.25
N ALA A 299 19.77 19.00 12.65
CA ALA A 299 19.91 20.36 12.14
C ALA A 299 20.19 21.42 13.23
N PRO A 300 19.41 21.50 14.33
CA PRO A 300 19.73 22.44 15.42
C PRO A 300 21.05 22.13 16.11
N PHE A 301 21.38 20.84 16.23
CA PHE A 301 22.62 20.41 16.86
C PHE A 301 23.84 20.79 16.03
N ASN A 302 23.77 20.64 14.70
CA ASN A 302 24.84 21.06 13.80
C ASN A 302 25.03 22.58 13.85
N ASN A 303 23.94 23.35 13.76
CA ASN A 303 24.02 24.82 13.87
C ASN A 303 24.64 25.27 15.19
N TRP A 304 24.31 24.59 16.30
CA TRP A 304 24.92 24.87 17.60
C TRP A 304 26.41 24.52 17.60
N MET A 305 26.80 23.42 16.97
CA MET A 305 28.20 23.00 16.88
C MET A 305 29.04 23.94 16.01
N ASP A 306 28.48 24.39 14.89
CA ASP A 306 29.09 25.40 14.03
C ASP A 306 29.28 26.71 14.81
N GLY A 307 28.23 27.19 15.50
CA GLY A 307 28.32 28.37 16.36
C GLY A 307 29.33 28.23 17.50
N ALA A 308 29.37 27.09 18.18
CA ALA A 308 30.37 26.83 19.24
C ALA A 308 31.80 26.77 18.68
N THR A 309 31.96 26.31 17.44
CA THR A 309 33.25 26.29 16.75
C THR A 309 33.65 27.71 16.33
N GLU A 310 32.72 28.49 15.80
CA GLU A 310 32.91 29.91 15.48
C GLU A 310 33.27 30.70 16.74
N ASP A 311 32.54 30.57 17.85
CA ASP A 311 32.84 31.25 19.11
C ASP A 311 34.26 30.95 19.63
N LEU A 312 34.71 29.69 19.51
CA LEU A 312 36.07 29.29 19.87
C LEU A 312 37.13 29.84 18.91
N GLN A 313 36.79 30.05 17.64
CA GLN A 313 37.66 30.68 16.65
C GLN A 313 37.69 32.20 16.80
N ASP A 314 36.55 32.84 17.06
CA ASP A 314 36.37 34.28 17.25
C ASP A 314 37.06 34.77 18.52
N MET A 315 37.13 33.93 19.57
CA MET A 315 37.97 34.23 20.74
C MET A 315 39.46 34.43 20.39
N PHE A 316 39.88 34.03 19.18
CA PHE A 316 41.26 34.14 18.70
C PHE A 316 41.47 34.97 17.42
N ILE A 317 40.47 35.70 16.90
CA ILE A 317 40.72 36.66 15.80
C ILE A 317 40.91 38.08 16.38
N VAL A 318 42.10 38.32 16.93
CA VAL A 318 42.68 39.67 16.93
C VAL A 318 44.05 39.58 16.29
N HIS A 319 44.04 39.76 14.98
CA HIS A 319 45.19 39.57 14.11
C HIS A 319 45.90 40.89 13.78
N SER A 320 45.44 42.00 14.36
CA SER A 320 46.02 43.33 14.22
C SER A 320 45.66 44.23 15.42
N ILE A 321 46.53 45.21 15.72
CA ILE A 321 46.25 46.27 16.69
C ILE A 321 45.11 47.20 16.21
N GLU A 322 44.84 47.27 14.90
CA GLU A 322 43.74 48.06 14.35
C GLU A 322 42.36 47.44 14.66
N GLU A 323 42.22 46.11 14.64
CA GLU A 323 40.97 45.43 15.06
C GLU A 323 40.77 45.48 16.58
N ILE A 324 41.86 45.45 17.37
CA ILE A 324 41.82 45.71 18.83
C ILE A 324 41.29 47.13 19.13
N GLN A 325 41.64 48.12 18.29
CA GLN A 325 41.20 49.50 18.47
C GLN A 325 39.75 49.75 17.97
N GLU A 326 39.29 49.04 16.93
CA GLU A 326 37.92 49.14 16.43
C GLU A 326 36.92 48.42 17.37
N ILE A 327 37.31 47.27 17.95
CA ILE A 327 36.54 46.57 19.00
C ILE A 327 36.67 47.28 20.35
N GLY A 328 37.79 47.97 20.61
CA GLY A 328 37.99 48.85 21.76
C GLY A 328 37.01 50.03 21.83
N ARG A 329 36.22 50.30 20.78
CA ARG A 329 35.12 51.27 20.80
C ARG A 329 33.74 50.68 21.07
N ILE A 330 33.56 49.35 21.00
CA ILE A 330 32.21 48.74 21.09
C ILE A 330 32.04 47.73 22.24
N SER A 331 33.07 47.16 22.86
CA SER A 331 32.82 46.31 24.04
C SER A 331 33.93 46.29 25.08
N VAL A 332 33.49 46.16 26.33
CA VAL A 332 34.15 46.45 27.61
C VAL A 332 34.97 45.27 28.17
N ASP A 333 35.45 44.32 27.36
CA ASP A 333 36.04 43.07 27.90
C ASP A 333 37.50 42.75 27.51
N ILE A 334 38.27 43.72 26.97
CA ILE A 334 39.70 43.51 26.62
C ILE A 334 40.63 43.54 27.86
N SER A 335 40.10 43.50 29.08
CA SER A 335 40.91 43.38 30.31
C SER A 335 40.45 42.22 31.20
N SER A 336 40.14 41.07 30.62
CA SER A 336 39.94 39.85 31.41
C SER A 336 41.30 39.17 31.64
N SER A 337 41.54 38.72 32.87
CA SER A 337 42.79 38.07 33.23
C SER A 337 42.94 36.72 32.52
N LEU A 338 44.16 36.15 32.43
CA LEU A 338 44.34 34.80 31.88
C LEU A 338 43.52 33.78 32.69
N GLU A 339 43.30 34.07 33.96
CA GLU A 339 42.43 33.36 34.88
C GLU A 339 40.95 33.47 34.48
N ASP A 340 40.48 34.64 34.07
CA ASP A 340 39.10 34.83 33.60
C ASP A 340 38.88 34.17 32.24
N GLN A 341 39.85 34.25 31.33
CA GLN A 341 39.82 33.52 30.05
C GLN A 341 39.80 32.00 30.26
N MET A 342 40.62 31.51 31.20
CA MET A 342 40.62 30.10 31.61
C MET A 342 39.29 29.68 32.22
N ASN A 343 38.70 30.52 33.08
CA ASN A 343 37.39 30.25 33.68
C ASN A 343 36.28 30.23 32.62
N HIS A 344 36.30 31.15 31.67
CA HIS A 344 35.37 31.16 30.53
C HIS A 344 35.53 29.92 29.65
N LEU A 345 36.76 29.52 29.32
CA LEU A 345 37.04 28.30 28.57
C LEU A 345 36.56 27.04 29.31
N LYS A 346 36.80 26.94 30.62
CA LYS A 346 36.30 25.82 31.44
C LYS A 346 34.78 25.81 31.55
N GLN A 347 34.15 26.97 31.58
CA GLN A 347 32.68 27.07 31.52
C GLN A 347 32.14 26.65 30.15
N TYR A 348 32.80 27.06 29.06
CA TYR A 348 32.48 26.61 27.71
C TYR A 348 32.67 25.10 27.53
N GLU A 349 33.73 24.53 28.10
CA GLU A 349 33.96 23.08 28.13
C GLU A 349 32.82 22.36 28.85
N GLN A 350 32.39 22.85 30.01
CA GLN A 350 31.22 22.30 30.72
C GLN A 350 29.93 22.40 29.88
N ASN A 351 29.74 23.52 29.18
CA ASN A 351 28.58 23.70 28.29
C ASN A 351 28.62 22.69 27.14
N ILE A 352 29.77 22.51 26.49
CA ILE A 352 29.95 21.48 25.45
C ILE A 352 29.66 20.10 26.03
N ILE A 353 30.25 19.73 27.17
CA ILE A 353 30.00 18.43 27.82
C ILE A 353 28.50 18.23 28.13
N SER A 354 27.77 19.28 28.53
CA SER A 354 26.33 19.16 28.77
C SER A 354 25.53 18.77 27.51
N TYR A 355 25.98 19.23 26.35
CA TYR A 355 25.41 18.89 25.03
C TYR A 355 25.76 17.48 24.55
N LYS A 356 26.69 16.77 25.21
CA LYS A 356 27.00 15.37 24.91
C LYS A 356 25.76 14.47 24.91
N THR A 357 24.82 14.74 25.80
CA THR A 357 23.55 13.99 25.89
C THR A 357 22.75 14.05 24.58
N ASN A 358 22.88 15.13 23.80
CA ASN A 358 22.21 15.27 22.50
C ASN A 358 22.90 14.46 21.40
N ILE A 359 24.23 14.36 21.41
CA ILE A 359 24.99 13.41 20.57
C ILE A 359 24.55 11.98 20.86
N ASP A 360 24.53 11.59 22.14
CA ASP A 360 24.23 10.19 22.51
C ASP A 360 22.81 9.80 22.06
N LYS A 361 21.86 10.75 22.04
CA LYS A 361 20.52 10.51 21.50
C LYS A 361 20.47 10.47 19.97
N LEU A 362 21.24 11.31 19.27
CA LEU A 362 21.39 11.23 17.80
C LEU A 362 22.02 9.91 17.36
N GLU A 363 22.98 9.42 18.14
CA GLU A 363 23.62 8.12 17.95
C GLU A 363 22.62 6.97 18.13
N GLY A 364 21.75 7.06 19.14
CA GLY A 364 20.63 6.12 19.30
C GLY A 364 19.66 6.11 18.12
N ASP A 365 19.27 7.29 17.63
CA ASP A 365 18.40 7.41 16.45
C ASP A 365 19.08 6.84 15.19
N HIS A 366 20.38 7.10 15.01
CA HIS A 366 21.17 6.55 13.91
C HIS A 366 21.29 5.02 13.99
N GLN A 367 21.46 4.47 15.19
CA GLN A 367 21.51 3.02 15.40
C GLN A 367 20.20 2.35 14.96
N LEU A 368 19.04 2.92 15.32
CA LEU A 368 17.73 2.39 14.89
C LEU A 368 17.57 2.44 13.35
N ILE A 369 18.12 3.47 12.70
CA ILE A 369 18.16 3.60 11.24
C ILE A 369 19.07 2.52 10.61
N GLN A 370 20.23 2.23 11.22
CA GLN A 370 21.14 1.18 10.74
C GLN A 370 20.57 -0.23 10.94
N GLU A 371 19.94 -0.50 12.08
CA GLU A 371 19.27 -1.78 12.37
C GLU A 371 18.11 -2.07 11.40
N SER A 372 17.49 -1.01 10.86
CA SER A 372 16.48 -1.11 9.80
C SER A 372 17.07 -1.23 8.38
N LEU A 373 18.41 -1.28 8.24
CA LEU A 373 19.17 -1.45 6.99
C LEU A 373 18.97 -0.33 5.95
N ILE A 374 18.85 0.91 6.42
CA ILE A 374 18.52 2.07 5.57
C ILE A 374 19.62 3.12 5.70
N PHE A 375 20.14 3.57 4.55
CA PHE A 375 21.41 4.31 4.50
C PHE A 375 21.30 5.72 3.89
N ASP A 376 20.12 6.10 3.38
CA ASP A 376 19.93 7.37 2.67
C ASP A 376 18.74 8.15 3.26
N ASN A 377 19.03 9.24 3.98
CA ASN A 377 18.04 10.10 4.61
C ASN A 377 17.78 11.35 3.75
N LYS A 378 16.56 11.45 3.20
CA LYS A 378 16.17 12.57 2.32
C LYS A 378 15.89 13.89 3.06
N HIS A 379 15.74 13.85 4.37
CA HIS A 379 15.34 14.99 5.19
C HIS A 379 16.52 15.78 5.75
N THR A 380 17.76 15.28 5.64
CA THR A 380 18.97 15.99 6.07
C THR A 380 20.16 15.62 5.19
N SER A 381 21.01 16.60 4.87
CA SER A 381 22.31 16.37 4.21
C SER A 381 23.42 15.98 5.18
N TYR A 382 23.17 16.09 6.48
CA TYR A 382 24.13 15.74 7.52
C TYR A 382 24.07 14.25 7.83
N SER A 383 25.19 13.56 7.61
CA SER A 383 25.38 12.18 8.04
C SER A 383 25.83 12.16 9.50
N MET A 384 25.62 11.02 10.18
CA MET A 384 26.17 10.85 11.53
C MET A 384 27.70 11.00 11.54
N GLU A 385 28.38 10.66 10.44
CA GLU A 385 29.82 10.85 10.29
C GLU A 385 30.21 12.33 10.31
N HIS A 386 29.51 13.20 9.57
CA HIS A 386 29.76 14.65 9.61
C HIS A 386 29.60 15.20 11.04
N ILE A 387 28.57 14.75 11.75
CA ILE A 387 28.29 15.17 13.13
C ILE A 387 29.38 14.67 14.10
N ARG A 388 29.85 13.43 13.95
CA ARG A 388 30.94 12.87 14.78
C ARG A 388 32.26 13.62 14.57
N VAL A 389 32.65 13.81 13.31
CA VAL A 389 33.89 14.51 12.97
C VAL A 389 33.86 15.95 13.49
N GLY A 390 32.75 16.68 13.26
CA GLY A 390 32.59 18.03 13.79
C GLY A 390 32.69 18.08 15.31
N TRP A 391 32.05 17.13 16.01
CA TRP A 391 32.06 17.06 17.47
C TRP A 391 33.45 16.75 18.04
N GLU A 392 34.15 15.77 17.46
CA GLU A 392 35.52 15.43 17.87
C GLU A 392 36.49 16.57 17.60
N GLN A 393 36.32 17.28 16.48
CA GLN A 393 37.12 18.45 16.15
C GLN A 393 36.86 19.60 17.12
N LEU A 394 35.60 19.84 17.52
CA LEU A 394 35.23 20.83 18.53
C LEU A 394 35.91 20.51 19.89
N LEU A 395 35.82 19.25 20.35
CA LEU A 395 36.46 18.80 21.58
C LEU A 395 37.99 18.95 21.54
N THR A 396 38.60 18.61 20.41
CA THR A 396 40.05 18.75 20.24
C THR A 396 40.45 20.23 20.24
N THR A 397 39.64 21.09 19.62
CA THR A 397 39.89 22.53 19.55
C THR A 397 39.85 23.17 20.93
N ILE A 398 38.81 22.88 21.74
CA ILE A 398 38.73 23.43 23.09
C ILE A 398 39.82 22.87 24.02
N ALA A 399 40.17 21.59 23.90
CA ALA A 399 41.25 21.01 24.69
C ALA A 399 42.60 21.65 24.34
N ARG A 400 42.85 21.92 23.04
CA ARG A 400 44.06 22.62 22.60
C ARG A 400 44.09 24.05 23.13
N THR A 401 43.00 24.82 23.03
CA THR A 401 42.96 26.20 23.50
C THR A 401 43.12 26.30 25.02
N ILE A 402 42.52 25.39 25.79
CA ILE A 402 42.74 25.30 27.25
C ILE A 402 44.22 25.05 27.53
N ASN A 403 44.85 24.04 26.90
CA ASN A 403 46.27 23.76 27.11
C ASN A 403 47.17 24.94 26.73
N GLU A 404 46.85 25.66 25.66
CA GLU A 404 47.60 26.85 25.24
C GLU A 404 47.53 27.97 26.26
N VAL A 405 46.36 28.23 26.87
CA VAL A 405 46.20 29.24 27.93
C VAL A 405 46.81 28.75 29.25
N GLU A 406 46.67 27.47 29.61
CA GLU A 406 47.31 26.89 30.81
C GLU A 406 48.84 27.01 30.74
N ASN A 407 49.45 26.69 29.58
CA ASN A 407 50.88 26.88 29.38
C ASN A 407 51.30 28.36 29.49
N GLN A 408 50.47 29.30 29.04
CA GLN A 408 50.75 30.73 29.18
C GLN A 408 50.75 31.18 30.64
N ILE A 409 49.79 30.70 31.45
CA ILE A 409 49.73 30.97 32.89
C ILE A 409 50.99 30.41 33.56
N LEU A 410 51.37 29.16 33.24
CA LEU A 410 52.56 28.53 33.80
C LEU A 410 53.85 29.30 33.46
N THR A 411 54.03 29.75 32.22
CA THR A 411 55.21 30.54 31.83
C THR A 411 55.25 31.88 32.54
N ARG A 412 54.10 32.56 32.69
CA ARG A 412 54.00 33.81 33.45
C ARG A 412 54.43 33.61 34.91
N ASP A 413 53.86 32.60 35.56
CA ASP A 413 54.07 32.32 36.99
C ASP A 413 55.50 31.81 37.27
N ALA A 414 56.06 30.98 36.39
CA ALA A 414 57.42 30.46 36.52
C ALA A 414 58.50 31.54 36.37
N LYS A 415 58.22 32.59 35.61
CA LYS A 415 59.17 33.68 35.31
C LYS A 415 58.96 34.93 36.17
N GLY A 416 57.92 34.95 37.00
CA GLY A 416 57.64 36.06 37.93
C GLY A 416 57.31 37.38 37.24
N ILE A 417 56.82 37.34 35.99
CA ILE A 417 56.48 38.52 35.19
C ILE A 417 55.05 38.96 35.43
N SER A 418 54.79 40.28 35.40
CA SER A 418 53.43 40.80 35.53
C SER A 418 52.60 40.50 34.27
N GLN A 419 51.27 40.50 34.41
CA GLN A 419 50.36 40.29 33.29
C GLN A 419 50.52 41.36 32.19
N GLU A 420 50.78 42.61 32.58
CA GLU A 420 51.05 43.71 31.66
C GLU A 420 52.35 43.48 30.89
N GLN A 421 53.42 43.06 31.57
CA GLN A 421 54.71 42.77 30.93
C GLN A 421 54.62 41.57 29.97
N MET A 422 53.91 40.51 30.37
CA MET A 422 53.68 39.36 29.50
C MET A 422 52.87 39.75 28.25
N ASN A 423 51.86 40.61 28.41
CA ASN A 423 51.07 41.14 27.31
C ASN A 423 51.90 42.05 26.38
N GLU A 424 52.78 42.89 26.93
CA GLU A 424 53.71 43.72 26.14
C GLU A 424 54.70 42.86 25.35
N PHE A 425 55.37 41.89 25.99
CA PHE A 425 56.30 41.00 25.30
C PHE A 425 55.63 40.19 24.20
N ARG A 426 54.38 39.77 24.43
CA ARG A 426 53.57 39.05 23.44
C ARG A 426 53.13 39.96 22.30
N ALA A 427 52.72 41.19 22.59
CA ALA A 427 52.37 42.18 21.57
C ALA A 427 53.57 42.50 20.69
N SER A 428 54.76 42.68 21.28
CA SER A 428 56.01 42.87 20.55
C SER A 428 56.36 41.66 19.69
N PHE A 429 56.37 40.45 20.26
CA PHE A 429 56.68 39.22 19.52
C PHE A 429 55.71 38.98 18.34
N ASN A 430 54.40 39.14 18.56
CA ASN A 430 53.40 38.95 17.52
C ASN A 430 53.44 40.03 16.43
N HIS A 431 53.89 41.25 16.75
CA HIS A 431 54.08 42.30 15.76
C HIS A 431 55.15 41.93 14.72
N PHE A 432 56.19 41.21 15.15
CA PHE A 432 57.32 40.83 14.31
C PHE A 432 57.23 39.38 13.78
N ASP A 433 56.42 38.48 14.35
CA ASP A 433 56.10 37.17 13.76
C ASP A 433 55.17 37.29 12.53
N ARG A 434 55.75 37.68 11.40
CA ARG A 434 55.05 37.83 10.12
C ARG A 434 54.46 36.52 9.58
N LYS A 435 55.04 35.38 9.97
CA LYS A 435 54.64 34.04 9.50
C LYS A 435 53.56 33.40 10.38
N ARG A 436 53.28 33.96 11.56
CA ARG A 436 52.25 33.52 12.51
C ARG A 436 52.36 32.04 12.86
N ASN A 437 53.59 31.53 12.92
CA ASN A 437 53.87 30.15 13.26
C ASN A 437 54.46 30.00 14.68
N GLY A 438 54.49 31.09 15.46
CA GLY A 438 55.05 31.10 16.81
C GLY A 438 56.58 31.09 16.83
N MET A 439 57.22 31.40 15.70
CA MET A 439 58.67 31.39 15.53
C MET A 439 59.11 32.66 14.79
N MET A 440 60.03 33.41 15.37
CA MET A 440 60.64 34.57 14.70
C MET A 440 61.91 34.16 13.97
N ASP A 441 62.05 34.59 12.72
CA ASP A 441 63.30 34.48 12.01
C ASP A 441 64.34 35.46 12.60
N PRO A 442 65.65 35.25 12.39
CA PRO A 442 66.69 36.08 13.00
C PRO A 442 66.57 37.57 12.63
N ASP A 443 66.15 37.88 11.40
CA ASP A 443 65.95 39.26 10.94
C ASP A 443 64.77 39.94 11.64
N ASP A 444 63.69 39.19 11.89
CA ASP A 444 62.50 39.69 12.59
C ASP A 444 62.78 39.84 14.09
N PHE A 445 63.55 38.93 14.69
CA PHE A 445 64.01 39.06 16.07
C PHE A 445 64.94 40.27 16.25
N ARG A 446 65.84 40.53 15.29
CA ARG A 446 66.69 41.72 15.28
C ARG A 446 65.86 42.99 15.24
N ALA A 447 64.85 43.04 14.37
CA ALA A 447 63.94 44.18 14.27
C ALA A 447 63.12 44.38 15.57
N CYS A 448 62.70 43.29 16.21
CA CYS A 448 62.00 43.33 17.49
C CYS A 448 62.87 43.96 18.59
N LEU A 449 64.12 43.52 18.75
CA LEU A 449 65.03 44.06 19.75
C LEU A 449 65.31 45.56 19.54
N ILE A 450 65.51 45.98 18.28
CA ILE A 450 65.68 47.39 17.92
C ILE A 450 64.43 48.20 18.28
N SER A 451 63.24 47.67 17.99
CA SER A 451 61.96 48.31 18.34
C SER A 451 61.70 48.41 19.84
N MET A 452 62.30 47.53 20.65
CA MET A 452 62.25 47.58 22.11
C MET A 452 63.34 48.47 22.71
N GLY A 453 64.20 49.08 21.88
CA GLY A 453 65.21 50.05 22.29
C GLY A 453 66.64 49.51 22.41
N TYR A 454 66.89 48.25 22.02
CA TYR A 454 68.23 47.66 22.02
C TYR A 454 68.92 47.88 20.66
N ASP A 455 69.90 48.79 20.60
CA ASP A 455 70.73 49.00 19.40
C ASP A 455 71.99 48.12 19.45
N LEU A 456 71.88 46.92 18.87
CA LEU A 456 72.87 45.85 18.98
C LEU A 456 73.70 45.73 17.69
N GLY A 457 75.02 45.82 17.80
CA GLY A 457 75.95 45.55 16.68
C GLY A 457 75.87 44.09 16.19
N GLU A 458 76.41 43.77 15.00
CA GLU A 458 76.37 42.39 14.46
C GLU A 458 76.98 41.35 15.40
N VAL A 459 78.09 41.69 16.06
CA VAL A 459 78.79 40.79 16.98
C VAL A 459 77.95 40.50 18.23
N GLU A 460 77.28 41.51 18.75
CA GLU A 460 76.44 41.41 19.94
C GLU A 460 75.15 40.66 19.66
N PHE A 461 74.54 40.92 18.50
CA PHE A 461 73.39 40.17 18.03
C PHE A 461 73.72 38.69 17.79
N ALA A 462 74.88 38.35 17.21
CA ALA A 462 75.31 36.96 17.04
C ALA A 462 75.51 36.24 18.40
N ARG A 463 76.00 36.97 19.41
CA ARG A 463 76.12 36.46 20.79
C ARG A 463 74.75 36.23 21.45
N ILE A 464 73.80 37.14 21.24
CA ILE A 464 72.43 36.98 21.75
C ILE A 464 71.72 35.84 21.03
N MET A 465 71.88 35.74 19.71
CA MET A 465 71.29 34.67 18.91
C MET A 465 71.76 33.29 19.36
N THR A 466 73.04 33.11 19.68
CA THR A 466 73.56 31.84 20.23
C THR A 466 73.03 31.51 21.62
N LEU A 467 72.63 32.52 22.39
CA LEU A 467 72.05 32.36 23.72
C LEU A 467 70.56 31.96 23.65
N VAL A 468 69.82 32.53 22.69
CA VAL A 468 68.40 32.30 22.46
C VAL A 468 68.14 31.06 21.59
N ASP A 469 69.07 30.69 20.72
CA ASP A 469 69.01 29.52 19.84
C ASP A 469 70.15 28.54 20.14
N SER A 470 70.13 27.96 21.34
CA SER A 470 71.16 27.01 21.79
C SER A 470 71.22 25.72 20.94
N ASN A 471 70.14 25.44 20.20
CA ASN A 471 69.99 24.26 19.34
C ASN A 471 70.35 24.55 17.87
N ASN A 472 70.74 25.78 17.54
CA ASN A 472 71.14 26.22 16.20
C ASN A 472 70.06 25.95 15.13
N THR A 473 68.80 26.09 15.54
CA THR A 473 67.60 25.86 14.72
C THR A 473 67.35 26.98 13.71
N GLY A 474 68.00 28.13 13.89
CA GLY A 474 67.87 29.30 13.04
C GLY A 474 66.58 30.09 13.27
N VAL A 475 65.82 29.77 14.32
CA VAL A 475 64.54 30.41 14.65
C VAL A 475 64.43 30.66 16.16
N VAL A 476 63.81 31.77 16.53
CA VAL A 476 63.58 32.16 17.94
C VAL A 476 62.15 31.84 18.33
N THR A 477 61.99 30.92 19.28
CA THR A 477 60.68 30.60 19.86
C THR A 477 60.26 31.65 20.89
N PHE A 478 58.96 31.82 21.12
CA PHE A 478 58.44 32.73 22.13
C PHE A 478 59.01 32.45 23.53
N GLN A 479 59.21 31.18 23.88
CA GLN A 479 59.80 30.80 25.16
C GLN A 479 61.25 31.27 25.29
N ALA A 480 62.06 31.11 24.25
CA ALA A 480 63.45 31.56 24.26
C ALA A 480 63.56 33.09 24.27
N PHE A 481 62.62 33.79 23.61
CA PHE A 481 62.48 35.24 23.65
C PHE A 481 62.18 35.75 25.06
N ILE A 482 61.17 35.18 25.73
CA ILE A 482 60.83 35.54 27.11
C ILE A 482 61.99 35.25 28.06
N ASP A 483 62.66 34.11 27.90
CA ASP A 483 63.82 33.72 28.72
C ASP A 483 64.98 34.71 28.60
N PHE A 484 65.17 35.31 27.42
CA PHE A 484 66.14 36.38 27.21
C PHE A 484 65.71 37.70 27.85
N MET A 485 64.49 38.16 27.53
CA MET A 485 63.98 39.45 28.03
C MET A 485 63.90 39.50 29.56
N THR A 486 63.50 38.39 30.18
CA THR A 486 63.44 38.27 31.64
C THR A 486 64.82 38.16 32.28
N ARG A 487 65.83 37.64 31.58
CA ARG A 487 67.20 37.54 32.09
C ARG A 487 67.95 38.87 31.99
N GLU A 488 67.73 39.64 30.93
CA GLU A 488 68.32 40.98 30.74
C GLU A 488 67.71 42.03 31.68
N THR A 489 66.42 41.92 31.99
CA THR A 489 65.76 42.83 32.94
C THR A 489 66.07 42.53 34.41
N ALA A 490 66.66 41.38 34.70
CA ALA A 490 66.78 40.84 36.06
C ALA A 490 68.06 41.18 36.84
N GLU A 491 69.06 41.91 36.30
CA GLU A 491 70.14 42.64 37.03
C GLU A 491 71.43 42.73 36.20
N THR A 492 71.98 43.94 36.01
CA THR A 492 73.44 44.19 36.15
C THR A 492 73.69 45.66 36.50
N ASP A 493 73.85 45.98 37.79
CA ASP A 493 74.61 47.18 38.18
C ASP A 493 76.08 46.95 37.83
N THR A 494 76.73 47.91 37.17
CA THR A 494 78.12 47.77 36.70
C THR A 494 79.14 48.00 37.82
N ALA A 495 80.36 47.49 37.65
CA ALA A 495 81.47 47.70 38.60
C ALA A 495 81.70 49.19 38.92
N GLU A 496 81.50 50.06 37.92
CA GLU A 496 81.62 51.52 38.06
C GLU A 496 80.52 52.12 38.96
N GLN A 497 79.28 51.62 38.88
CA GLN A 497 78.18 52.07 39.73
C GLN A 497 78.39 51.63 41.19
N VAL A 498 78.87 50.40 41.41
CA VAL A 498 79.23 49.93 42.75
C VAL A 498 80.43 50.69 43.32
N MET A 499 81.43 51.02 42.49
CA MET A 499 82.54 51.89 42.87
C MET A 499 82.08 53.31 43.24
N ALA A 500 81.13 53.88 42.49
CA ALA A 500 80.56 55.19 42.80
C ALA A 500 79.83 55.16 44.15
N SER A 501 79.06 54.11 44.45
CA SER A 501 78.41 53.93 45.75
C SER A 501 79.42 53.82 46.90
N PHE A 502 80.50 53.06 46.74
CA PHE A 502 81.57 53.01 47.75
C PHE A 502 82.33 54.34 47.90
N LYS A 503 82.47 55.13 46.83
CA LYS A 503 83.08 56.46 46.89
C LYS A 503 82.22 57.45 47.70
N ILE A 504 80.90 57.36 47.58
CA ILE A 504 79.96 58.14 48.41
C ILE A 504 80.10 57.75 49.88
N LEU A 505 80.15 56.45 50.18
CA LEU A 505 80.35 55.91 51.53
C LEU A 505 81.70 56.36 52.14
N ALA A 506 82.75 56.44 51.31
CA ALA A 506 84.08 56.89 51.70
C ALA A 506 84.23 58.43 51.78
N SER A 507 83.15 59.19 51.56
CA SER A 507 83.18 60.67 51.51
C SER A 507 84.23 61.20 50.52
N ASP A 508 84.19 60.69 49.28
CA ASP A 508 85.09 61.04 48.16
C ASP A 508 86.58 60.68 48.33
N LYS A 509 86.93 59.93 49.38
CA LYS A 509 88.29 59.40 49.55
C LYS A 509 88.48 58.14 48.70
N SER A 510 89.71 57.92 48.23
CA SER A 510 90.10 56.71 47.47
C SER A 510 90.32 55.47 48.35
N TYR A 511 89.93 55.54 49.63
CA TYR A 511 90.00 54.46 50.60
C TYR A 511 88.81 54.57 51.55
N ILE A 512 88.39 53.45 52.12
CA ILE A 512 87.33 53.40 53.14
C ILE A 512 87.88 52.80 54.44
N THR A 513 87.45 53.29 55.60
CA THR A 513 87.90 52.76 56.89
C THR A 513 86.98 51.65 57.39
N ILE A 514 87.52 50.77 58.23
CA ILE A 514 86.77 49.68 58.89
C ILE A 514 85.57 50.22 59.69
N GLU A 515 85.73 51.39 60.31
CA GLU A 515 84.67 52.04 61.08
C GLU A 515 83.55 52.61 60.20
N GLU A 516 83.91 53.19 59.04
CA GLU A 516 82.93 53.68 58.05
C GLU A 516 82.11 52.51 57.47
N LEU A 517 82.75 51.38 57.13
CA LEU A 517 82.05 50.18 56.66
C LEU A 517 81.09 49.60 57.71
N ARG A 518 81.52 49.50 58.97
CA ARG A 518 80.66 48.99 60.07
C ARG A 518 79.53 49.93 60.47
N ARG A 519 79.65 51.22 60.16
CA ARG A 519 78.62 52.23 60.47
C ARG A 519 77.52 52.27 59.42
N GLU A 520 77.89 52.18 58.14
CA GLU A 520 76.97 52.41 57.02
C GLU A 520 76.39 51.12 56.42
N LEU A 521 77.04 49.96 56.65
CA LEU A 521 76.57 48.66 56.13
C LEU A 521 76.08 47.74 57.25
N PRO A 522 75.15 46.82 56.97
CA PRO A 522 74.77 45.76 57.89
C PRO A 522 75.98 44.93 58.34
N PRO A 523 76.01 44.46 59.60
CA PRO A 523 77.21 43.89 60.21
C PRO A 523 77.80 42.67 59.47
N GLU A 524 76.98 41.83 58.84
CA GLU A 524 77.48 40.71 58.01
C GLU A 524 78.20 41.19 56.75
N GLN A 525 77.65 42.21 56.07
CA GLN A 525 78.22 42.75 54.84
C GLN A 525 79.47 43.58 55.12
N ALA A 526 79.47 44.33 56.21
CA ALA A 526 80.65 45.06 56.67
C ALA A 526 81.82 44.12 56.94
N GLU A 527 81.61 43.02 57.68
CA GLU A 527 82.66 42.01 57.93
C GLU A 527 83.11 41.30 56.66
N TYR A 528 82.18 41.02 55.75
CA TYR A 528 82.52 40.45 54.45
C TYR A 528 83.46 41.37 53.66
N CYS A 529 83.13 42.66 53.53
CA CYS A 529 84.00 43.65 52.88
C CYS A 529 85.36 43.77 53.58
N ILE A 530 85.40 43.82 54.91
CA ILE A 530 86.67 43.92 55.66
C ILE A 530 87.57 42.70 55.44
N SER A 531 86.99 41.50 55.35
CA SER A 531 87.74 40.26 55.14
C SER A 531 88.33 40.12 53.73
N ARG A 532 87.71 40.77 52.74
CA ARG A 532 88.04 40.61 51.31
C ARG A 532 88.75 41.82 50.70
N MET A 533 88.58 43.02 51.27
CA MET A 533 89.28 44.22 50.80
C MET A 533 90.76 44.18 51.21
N THR A 534 91.64 44.52 50.28
CA THR A 534 93.05 44.71 50.57
C THR A 534 93.28 46.05 51.27
N LYS A 535 94.34 46.14 52.08
CA LYS A 535 94.72 47.42 52.71
C LYS A 535 95.19 48.41 51.65
N TYR A 536 94.77 49.66 51.75
CA TYR A 536 95.17 50.71 50.83
C TYR A 536 96.66 51.07 51.00
N MET A 537 97.41 51.15 49.90
CA MET A 537 98.87 51.38 49.88
C MET A 537 99.21 52.70 49.15
N GLY A 538 98.53 53.80 49.50
CA GLY A 538 98.79 55.14 48.96
C GLY A 538 99.64 56.04 49.88
N ALA A 539 100.10 57.18 49.35
CA ALA A 539 100.92 58.15 50.09
C ALA A 539 100.19 58.80 51.30
N ASP A 540 98.86 58.74 51.33
CA ASP A 540 97.99 59.29 52.39
C ASP A 540 97.42 58.19 53.32
N THR A 541 98.25 57.20 53.68
CA THR A 541 97.81 56.01 54.43
C THR A 541 97.49 56.31 55.89
N VAL A 542 96.24 56.03 56.30
CA VAL A 542 95.77 56.06 57.69
C VAL A 542 95.63 54.62 58.20
N SER A 543 95.89 54.38 59.50
CA SER A 543 95.75 53.06 60.12
C SER A 543 94.32 52.53 59.97
N GLY A 544 94.15 51.44 59.22
CA GLY A 544 92.84 50.80 58.98
C GLY A 544 92.15 51.16 57.66
N ALA A 545 92.84 51.80 56.71
CA ALA A 545 92.32 52.10 55.37
C ALA A 545 92.27 50.84 54.45
N LEU A 546 91.13 50.61 53.83
CA LEU A 546 90.83 49.53 52.89
C LEU A 546 90.58 50.08 51.49
N ASP A 547 91.01 49.33 50.48
CA ASP A 547 90.85 49.68 49.07
C ASP A 547 89.58 49.03 48.50
N TYR A 548 88.55 49.85 48.28
CA TYR A 548 87.31 49.41 47.69
C TYR A 548 87.37 49.37 46.15
N VAL A 549 88.36 50.00 45.51
CA VAL A 549 88.49 50.04 44.05
C VAL A 549 88.97 48.69 43.52
N SER A 550 90.00 48.13 44.15
CA SER A 550 90.46 46.77 43.84
C SER A 550 89.41 45.71 44.19
N PHE A 551 88.64 45.91 45.26
CA PHE A 551 87.56 45.01 45.65
C PHE A 551 86.40 45.00 44.65
N SER A 552 85.90 46.17 44.23
CA SER A 552 84.84 46.25 43.22
C SER A 552 85.31 45.72 41.87
N SER A 553 86.54 46.01 41.46
CA SER A 553 87.10 45.46 40.21
C SER A 553 87.28 43.94 40.29
N ALA A 554 87.68 43.40 41.44
CA ALA A 554 87.84 41.95 41.64
C ALA A 554 86.50 41.20 41.75
N LEU A 555 85.42 41.86 42.21
CA LEU A 555 84.08 41.27 42.29
C LEU A 555 83.45 41.06 40.91
N TYR A 556 83.74 41.97 39.97
CA TYR A 556 83.21 41.95 38.61
C TYR A 556 84.21 41.43 37.56
N GLY A 557 85.48 41.22 37.94
CA GLY A 557 86.41 40.34 37.24
C GLY A 557 86.83 40.75 35.82
N GLU A 558 87.54 41.88 35.67
CA GLU A 558 88.54 41.98 34.60
C GLU A 558 89.88 41.53 35.17
N SER A 559 90.12 40.21 35.14
CA SER A 559 91.49 39.68 35.20
C SER A 559 92.00 39.61 33.78
N ASP A 560 92.94 40.49 33.43
CA ASP A 560 93.70 40.42 32.18
C ASP A 560 94.26 39.00 31.97
N LEU A 561 93.63 38.26 31.05
CA LEU A 561 94.16 37.09 30.35
C LEU A 561 93.51 36.94 28.98
#